data_AF-A0A8J3ZXM0-F1
#
_entry.id   AF-A0A8J3ZXM0-F1
#
_cell.length_a   1.000
_cell.length_b   1.000
_cell.length_c   1.000
_cell.angle_alpha   90.00
_cell.angle_beta   90.00
_cell.angle_gamma   90.00
#
_symmetry.space_group_name_H-M   'P 1'
#
loop_
_entity.id
_entity.type
_entity.pdbx_description
1 polymer ?
#
loop_
_entity_poly.entity_id
_entity_poly.type
_entity_poly.pdbx_seq_one_letter_code
_entity_poly.pdbx_strand_id
1 'polypeptide(L)'
;MSGWVRLAARLLLAGVWLVAGGTKVGDLQGSVRAVHAYDLLPYELSKVVGAALPFVEIAVGVLLVAGFATRVAATASAALLVVFIGGISAAWARGLNIDCGCFGGGGQLAAGESPSYFWEIARDVALLAVAVHLVWRPVSRLAVDNLFGTEEDDDGEDDPWEEDSSDGEHEEARPAGDGGWHSDAAGQGRGAAGQGGGPGR
;
A
#
# COMPACT_ATOMS: atom_id res chain seq x y z
N MET A 1 -10.39 -6.66 -1.54
CA MET A 1 -10.86 -5.49 -0.75
C MET A 1 -11.73 -4.59 -1.61
N SER A 2 -12.91 -4.22 -1.12
CA SER A 2 -13.81 -3.32 -1.86
C SER A 2 -13.13 -1.97 -2.11
N GLY A 3 -13.37 -1.36 -3.27
CA GLY A 3 -12.76 -0.06 -3.59
C GLY A 3 -13.23 1.07 -2.65
N TRP A 4 -14.31 0.85 -1.90
CA TRP A 4 -14.78 1.72 -0.81
C TRP A 4 -13.81 1.81 0.37
N VAL A 5 -13.17 0.70 0.74
CA VAL A 5 -12.18 0.71 1.84
C VAL A 5 -10.98 1.58 1.46
N ARG A 6 -10.53 1.50 0.20
CA ARG A 6 -9.41 2.33 -0.28
C ARG A 6 -9.78 3.80 -0.41
N LEU A 7 -11.02 4.09 -0.80
CA LEU A 7 -11.56 5.45 -0.77
C LEU A 7 -11.56 6.00 0.67
N ALA A 8 -12.07 5.23 1.63
CA ALA A 8 -12.08 5.64 3.04
C ALA A 8 -10.66 5.86 3.58
N ALA A 9 -9.72 4.97 3.28
CA ALA A 9 -8.30 5.12 3.64
C ALA A 9 -7.69 6.41 3.07
N ARG A 10 -7.97 6.70 1.79
CA ARG A 10 -7.52 7.93 1.11
C ARG A 10 -8.08 9.17 1.76
N LEU A 11 -9.39 9.20 2.01
CA LEU A 11 -10.07 10.33 2.65
C LEU A 11 -9.63 10.52 4.11
N LEU A 12 -9.32 9.45 4.82
CA LEU A 12 -8.79 9.51 6.18
C LEU A 12 -7.43 10.21 6.20
N LEU A 13 -6.48 9.78 5.36
CA LEU A 13 -5.17 10.45 5.27
C LEU A 13 -5.31 11.90 4.80
N ALA A 14 -6.13 12.14 3.78
CA ALA A 14 -6.43 13.49 3.32
C ALA A 14 -6.96 14.38 4.45
N GLY A 15 -7.95 13.90 5.21
CA GLY A 15 -8.53 14.63 6.32
C GLY A 15 -7.50 14.97 7.40
N VAL A 16 -6.65 14.01 7.77
CA VAL A 16 -5.57 14.23 8.74
C VAL A 16 -4.62 15.31 8.25
N TRP A 17 -4.14 15.23 7.01
CA TRP A 17 -3.20 16.21 6.46
C TRP A 17 -3.80 17.61 6.32
N LEU A 18 -5.05 17.71 5.88
CA LEU A 18 -5.75 18.99 5.73
C LEU A 18 -6.01 19.66 7.08
N VAL A 19 -6.41 18.88 8.09
CA VAL A 19 -6.58 19.40 9.45
C VAL A 19 -5.23 19.81 10.03
N ALA A 20 -4.21 18.95 9.93
CA ALA A 20 -2.87 19.22 10.45
C ALA A 20 -2.22 20.47 9.84
N GLY A 21 -2.31 20.63 8.51
CA GLY A 21 -1.76 21.81 7.85
C GLY A 21 -2.64 23.04 8.03
N GLY A 22 -3.97 22.87 8.02
CA GLY A 22 -4.94 23.94 8.22
C GLY A 22 -4.86 24.60 9.59
N THR A 23 -4.56 23.84 10.66
CA THR A 23 -4.33 24.42 11.98
C THR A 23 -2.98 25.12 12.10
N LYS A 24 -1.96 24.68 11.35
CA LYS A 24 -0.61 25.29 11.37
C LYS A 24 -0.49 26.53 10.49
N VAL A 25 -1.19 26.61 9.36
CA VAL A 25 -1.05 27.73 8.41
C VAL A 25 -1.48 29.07 9.02
N GLY A 26 -2.37 29.05 10.01
CA GLY A 26 -2.78 30.25 10.77
C GLY A 26 -1.71 30.80 11.71
N ASP A 27 -0.74 29.99 12.15
CA ASP A 27 0.39 30.40 12.99
C ASP A 27 1.69 29.70 12.52
N LEU A 28 2.24 30.17 11.40
CA LEU A 28 3.51 29.67 10.88
C LEU A 28 4.66 29.81 11.88
N GLN A 29 4.65 30.87 12.71
CA GLN A 29 5.67 31.04 13.74
C GLN A 29 5.55 29.97 14.81
N GLY A 30 4.33 29.58 15.17
CA GLY A 30 4.03 28.42 16.03
C GLY A 30 4.59 27.13 15.44
N SER A 31 4.37 26.89 14.15
CA SER A 31 4.94 25.71 13.48
C SER A 31 6.48 25.72 13.49
N VAL A 32 7.12 26.87 13.28
CA VAL A 32 8.58 27.01 13.42
C VAL A 32 9.06 26.72 14.85
N ARG A 33 8.37 27.26 15.86
CA ARG A 33 8.68 26.99 17.27
C ARG A 33 8.55 25.50 17.60
N ALA A 34 7.49 24.85 17.12
CA ALA A 34 7.28 23.42 17.31
C ALA A 34 8.42 22.61 16.68
N VAL A 35 8.79 22.88 15.42
CA VAL A 35 9.91 22.21 14.75
C VAL A 35 11.24 22.45 15.47
N HIS A 36 11.49 23.67 15.95
CA HIS A 36 12.71 24.00 16.67
C HIS A 36 12.80 23.30 18.04
N ALA A 37 11.66 23.08 18.71
CA ALA A 37 11.61 22.42 20.00
C ALA A 37 12.07 20.94 19.96
N TYR A 38 12.06 20.32 18.78
CA TYR A 38 12.68 19.00 18.60
C TYR A 38 14.20 19.02 18.76
N ASP A 39 14.86 20.17 18.68
CA ASP A 39 16.31 20.32 18.84
C ASP A 39 17.10 19.35 17.92
N LEU A 40 16.63 19.19 16.68
CA LEU A 40 17.24 18.35 15.64
C LEU A 40 17.93 19.18 14.55
N LEU A 41 17.54 20.45 14.42
CA LEU A 41 17.92 21.34 13.33
C LEU A 41 18.36 22.69 13.90
N PRO A 42 19.34 23.37 13.28
CA PRO A 42 19.63 24.76 13.60
C PRO A 42 18.42 25.64 13.27
N TYR A 43 18.28 26.74 14.01
CA TYR A 43 17.13 27.64 13.93
C TYR A 43 16.79 28.11 12.50
N GLU A 44 17.80 28.35 11.66
CA GLU A 44 17.62 28.74 10.26
C GLU A 44 16.88 27.67 9.44
N LEU A 45 17.22 26.39 9.64
CA LEU A 45 16.52 25.29 8.98
C LEU A 45 15.13 25.05 9.60
N SER A 46 14.99 25.21 10.92
CA SER A 46 13.67 25.14 11.57
C SER A 46 12.70 26.18 11.02
N LYS A 47 13.16 27.39 10.67
CA LYS A 47 12.34 28.41 10.01
C LYS A 47 11.83 27.94 8.65
N VAL A 48 12.70 27.40 7.81
CA VAL A 48 12.33 26.92 6.47
C VAL A 48 11.38 25.73 6.58
N VAL A 49 11.75 24.72 7.36
CA VAL A 49 10.94 23.50 7.52
C VAL A 49 9.60 23.81 8.17
N GLY A 50 9.58 24.55 9.29
CA GLY A 50 8.34 24.88 9.99
C GLY A 50 7.42 25.80 9.19
N ALA A 51 7.95 26.69 8.35
CA ALA A 51 7.12 27.50 7.46
C ALA A 51 6.59 26.70 6.25
N ALA A 52 7.39 25.79 5.69
CA ALA A 52 7.02 25.03 4.50
C ALA A 52 6.08 23.85 4.80
N LEU A 53 6.28 23.18 5.94
CA LEU A 53 5.57 21.95 6.31
C LEU A 53 4.04 22.08 6.23
N PRO A 54 3.39 23.14 6.77
CA PRO A 54 1.93 23.28 6.69
C PRO A 54 1.40 23.29 5.25
N PHE A 55 2.14 23.91 4.32
CA PHE A 55 1.76 23.94 2.90
C PHE A 55 1.95 22.57 2.24
N VAL A 56 3.00 21.85 2.60
CA VAL A 56 3.22 20.47 2.13
C VAL A 56 2.10 19.55 2.62
N GLU A 57 1.72 19.65 3.89
CA GLU A 57 0.61 18.89 4.47
C GLU A 57 -0.69 19.16 3.70
N ILE A 58 -1.04 20.44 3.49
CA ILE A 58 -2.25 20.82 2.73
C ILE A 58 -2.19 20.29 1.29
N ALA A 59 -1.06 20.47 0.60
CA ALA A 59 -0.90 20.03 -0.78
C ALA A 59 -1.09 18.51 -0.93
N VAL A 60 -0.45 17.72 -0.06
CA VAL A 60 -0.63 16.26 -0.01
C VAL A 60 -2.08 15.90 0.28
N GLY A 61 -2.71 16.58 1.24
CA GLY A 61 -4.12 16.40 1.57
C GLY A 61 -5.05 16.66 0.37
N VAL A 62 -4.85 17.76 -0.35
CA VAL A 62 -5.63 18.11 -1.55
C VAL A 62 -5.45 17.08 -2.67
N LEU A 63 -4.21 16.66 -2.94
CA LEU A 63 -3.91 15.62 -3.94
C LEU A 63 -4.63 14.31 -3.58
N LEU A 64 -4.60 13.93 -2.31
CA LEU A 64 -5.33 12.76 -1.82
C LEU A 64 -6.84 12.93 -1.89
N VAL A 65 -7.43 14.12 -1.70
CA VAL A 65 -8.88 14.35 -1.92
C VAL A 65 -9.25 14.27 -3.39
N ALA A 66 -8.46 14.89 -4.27
CA ALA A 66 -8.66 14.83 -5.71
C ALA A 66 -8.46 13.41 -6.26
N GLY A 67 -7.63 12.60 -5.58
CA GLY A 67 -7.25 11.28 -6.08
C GLY A 67 -6.40 11.41 -7.34
N PHE A 68 -5.55 12.44 -7.35
CA PHE A 68 -4.58 12.71 -8.40
C PHE A 68 -3.18 12.40 -7.87
N ALA A 69 -2.39 11.70 -8.68
CA ALA A 69 -1.10 11.13 -8.32
C ALA A 69 -1.16 10.38 -6.97
N THR A 70 -2.20 9.56 -6.76
CA THR A 70 -2.53 8.95 -5.46
C THR A 70 -1.36 8.15 -4.89
N ARG A 71 -0.62 7.44 -5.75
CA ARG A 71 0.58 6.70 -5.33
C ARG A 71 1.67 7.65 -4.81
N VAL A 72 1.94 8.73 -5.52
CA VAL A 72 2.94 9.75 -5.12
C VAL A 72 2.54 10.43 -3.81
N ALA A 73 1.28 10.85 -3.70
CA ALA A 73 0.76 11.51 -2.50
C ALA A 73 0.75 10.56 -1.28
N ALA A 74 0.45 9.27 -1.48
CA ALA A 74 0.56 8.24 -0.44
C ALA A 74 2.02 7.97 -0.03
N THR A 75 2.95 7.94 -0.98
CA THR A 75 4.39 7.82 -0.69
C THR A 75 4.90 9.03 0.09
N ALA A 76 4.52 10.25 -0.31
CA ALA A 76 4.85 11.48 0.42
C ALA A 76 4.28 11.44 1.85
N SER A 77 3.03 10.99 2.01
CA SER A 77 2.41 10.79 3.32
C SER A 77 3.21 9.83 4.20
N ALA A 78 3.60 8.68 3.66
CA ALA A 78 4.39 7.68 4.39
C ALA A 78 5.76 8.26 4.81
N ALA A 79 6.43 8.98 3.91
CA ALA A 79 7.71 9.62 4.21
C ALA A 79 7.58 10.66 5.33
N LEU A 80 6.56 11.53 5.27
CA LEU A 80 6.31 12.53 6.33
C LEU A 80 6.00 11.87 7.68
N LEU A 81 5.18 10.80 7.69
CA LEU A 81 4.86 10.06 8.91
C LEU A 81 6.10 9.39 9.52
N VAL A 82 6.99 8.82 8.70
CA VAL A 82 8.27 8.28 9.18
C VAL A 82 9.13 9.38 9.82
N VAL A 83 9.18 10.57 9.21
CA VAL A 83 9.91 11.72 9.77
C VAL A 83 9.31 12.15 11.11
N PHE A 84 7.97 12.23 11.24
CA PHE A 84 7.33 12.56 12.50
C PHE A 84 7.56 11.52 13.58
N ILE A 85 7.36 10.23 13.27
CA ILE A 85 7.63 9.14 14.22
C ILE A 85 9.09 9.21 14.69
N GLY A 86 10.04 9.41 13.77
CA GLY A 86 11.45 9.56 14.09
C GLY A 86 11.74 10.76 14.99
N GLY A 87 11.16 11.92 14.67
CA GLY A 87 11.29 13.14 15.48
C GLY A 87 10.74 12.96 16.90
N ILE A 88 9.52 12.42 17.03
CA ILE A 88 8.86 12.19 18.32
C ILE A 88 9.63 11.17 19.14
N SER A 89 10.07 10.07 18.51
CA SER A 89 10.89 9.04 19.16
C SER A 89 12.22 9.61 19.65
N ALA A 90 12.87 10.47 18.85
CA ALA A 90 14.12 11.12 19.23
C ALA A 90 13.93 12.11 20.38
N ALA A 91 12.83 12.88 20.39
CA ALA A 91 12.49 13.77 21.51
C ALA A 91 12.22 12.98 22.80
N TRP A 92 11.49 11.87 22.69
CA TRP A 92 11.20 10.99 23.81
C TRP A 92 12.48 10.35 24.39
N ALA A 93 13.37 9.84 23.54
CA ALA A 93 14.64 9.25 23.97
C ALA A 93 15.58 10.25 24.67
N ARG A 94 15.51 11.54 24.30
CA ARG A 94 16.26 12.63 24.94
C ARG A 94 15.57 13.22 26.17
N GLY A 95 14.36 12.77 26.49
CA GLY A 95 13.58 13.29 27.62
C GLY A 95 13.16 14.76 27.45
N LEU A 96 13.01 15.23 26.20
CA LEU A 96 12.47 16.57 25.95
C LEU A 96 11.04 16.64 26.48
N ASN A 97 10.63 17.81 26.99
CA ASN A 97 9.27 18.06 27.43
C ASN A 97 8.57 19.01 26.45
N ILE A 98 8.12 18.44 25.32
CA ILE A 98 7.56 19.19 24.22
C ILE A 98 6.19 18.64 23.80
N ASP A 99 5.33 19.54 23.33
CA ASP A 99 4.17 19.19 22.53
C ASP A 99 4.62 19.06 21.06
N CYS A 100 4.31 17.91 20.46
CA CYS A 100 4.70 17.55 19.12
C CYS A 100 4.05 18.45 18.06
N GLY A 101 2.94 19.12 18.39
CA GLY A 101 2.30 20.11 17.52
C GLY A 101 1.72 19.52 16.23
N CYS A 102 1.53 18.20 16.12
CA CYS A 102 1.06 17.53 14.90
C CYS A 102 -0.26 18.09 14.37
N PHE A 103 -1.13 18.61 15.26
CA PHE A 103 -2.42 19.23 14.92
C PHE A 103 -2.49 20.72 15.25
N GLY A 104 -1.35 21.42 15.25
CA GLY A 104 -1.24 22.83 15.61
C GLY A 104 -0.77 23.00 17.06
N GLY A 105 -0.34 24.21 17.41
CA GLY A 105 0.39 24.45 18.65
C GLY A 105 1.78 23.82 18.61
N GLY A 106 2.15 23.11 19.67
CA GLY A 106 3.48 22.52 19.83
C GLY A 106 4.50 23.45 20.47
N GLY A 107 5.69 22.92 20.73
CA GLY A 107 6.78 23.62 21.37
C GLY A 107 7.03 23.15 22.80
N GLN A 108 7.76 23.95 23.57
CA GLN A 108 8.11 23.57 24.94
C GLN A 108 6.90 23.59 25.87
N LEU A 109 6.68 22.50 26.59
CA LEU A 109 5.64 22.39 27.61
C LEU A 109 6.09 23.05 28.92
N ALA A 110 5.12 23.49 29.73
CA ALA A 110 5.39 24.07 31.03
C ALA A 110 5.83 23.02 32.06
N ALA A 111 6.49 23.46 33.14
CA ALA A 111 6.88 22.57 34.22
C ALA A 111 5.64 21.95 34.88
N GLY A 112 5.55 20.62 34.87
CA GLY A 112 4.42 19.84 35.41
C GLY A 112 3.46 19.30 34.36
N GLU A 113 3.58 19.73 33.10
CA GLU A 113 2.90 19.09 31.97
C GLU A 113 3.70 17.88 31.48
N SER A 114 2.98 16.84 31.06
CA SER A 114 3.56 15.59 30.58
C SER A 114 3.25 15.39 29.10
N PRO A 115 4.27 15.10 28.25
CA PRO A 115 4.06 14.88 26.83
C PRO A 115 3.38 13.53 26.56
N SER A 116 2.55 13.46 25.53
CA SER A 116 1.76 12.28 25.12
C SER A 116 2.45 11.41 24.06
N TYR A 117 3.78 11.31 24.07
CA TYR A 117 4.57 10.69 22.99
C TYR A 117 4.08 9.31 22.54
N PHE A 118 3.70 8.43 23.48
CA PHE A 118 3.23 7.09 23.15
C PHE A 118 2.00 7.11 22.24
N TRP A 119 1.01 7.96 22.55
CA TRP A 119 -0.22 8.03 21.77
C TRP A 119 0.00 8.69 20.42
N GLU A 120 0.87 9.71 20.36
CA GLU A 120 1.26 10.37 19.12
C GLU A 120 1.94 9.38 18.16
N ILE A 121 2.91 8.59 18.65
CA ILE A 121 3.59 7.56 17.85
C ILE A 121 2.60 6.47 17.42
N ALA A 122 1.73 6.00 18.32
CA ALA A 122 0.75 4.96 17.98
C ALA A 122 -0.20 5.40 16.85
N ARG A 123 -0.69 6.64 16.91
CA ARG A 123 -1.49 7.25 15.84
C ARG A 123 -0.71 7.28 14.54
N ASP A 124 0.52 7.79 14.56
CA ASP A 124 1.30 7.98 13.34
C ASP A 124 1.70 6.63 12.70
N VAL A 125 1.97 5.60 13.51
CA VAL A 125 2.18 4.22 13.03
C VAL A 125 0.92 3.65 12.38
N ALA A 126 -0.26 3.89 12.96
CA ALA A 126 -1.52 3.45 12.36
C ALA A 126 -1.76 4.16 11.01
N LEU A 127 -1.52 5.47 10.93
CA LEU A 127 -1.61 6.23 9.69
C LEU A 127 -0.57 5.78 8.66
N LEU A 128 0.65 5.44 9.10
CA LEU A 128 1.71 4.95 8.23
C LEU A 128 1.30 3.62 7.58
N ALA A 129 0.69 2.70 8.33
CA ALA A 129 0.16 1.46 7.78
C ALA A 129 -0.90 1.72 6.70
N VAL A 130 -1.78 2.71 6.91
CA VAL A 130 -2.77 3.13 5.91
C VAL A 130 -2.08 3.71 4.66
N ALA A 131 -1.06 4.55 4.83
CA ALA A 131 -0.31 5.12 3.71
C ALA A 131 0.42 4.06 2.90
N VAL A 132 1.13 3.14 3.55
CA VAL A 132 1.82 2.01 2.91
C VAL A 132 0.83 1.12 2.16
N HIS A 133 -0.36 0.88 2.73
CA HIS A 133 -1.41 0.13 2.04
C HIS A 133 -1.84 0.81 0.73
N LEU A 134 -2.03 2.14 0.73
CA LEU A 134 -2.38 2.89 -0.47
C LEU A 134 -1.23 2.94 -1.50
N VAL A 135 0.04 2.93 -1.06
CA VAL A 135 1.19 2.84 -1.97
C VAL A 135 1.20 1.52 -2.74
N TRP A 136 0.89 0.41 -2.08
CA TRP A 136 0.83 -0.92 -2.74
C TRP A 136 -0.42 -1.11 -3.60
N ARG A 137 -1.51 -0.40 -3.31
CA ARG A 137 -2.81 -0.54 -4.01
C ARG A 137 -3.44 0.84 -4.27
N PRO A 138 -2.89 1.65 -5.19
CA PRO A 138 -3.30 3.05 -5.36
C PRO A 138 -4.69 3.25 -5.97
N VAL A 139 -5.22 2.26 -6.70
CA VAL A 139 -6.50 2.34 -7.42
C VAL A 139 -7.72 2.46 -6.49
N SER A 140 -8.25 3.66 -6.29
CA SER A 140 -9.48 3.91 -5.50
C SER A 140 -10.69 4.25 -6.40
N ARG A 141 -11.93 4.00 -5.93
CA ARG A 141 -13.17 4.09 -6.75
C ARG A 141 -13.53 5.49 -7.28
N LEU A 142 -12.75 6.54 -7.00
CA LEU A 142 -12.99 7.92 -7.41
C LEU A 142 -11.66 8.69 -7.62
N ALA A 143 -10.60 8.00 -8.01
CA ALA A 143 -9.33 8.65 -8.31
C ALA A 143 -9.40 9.26 -9.72
N VAL A 144 -9.05 10.54 -9.85
CA VAL A 144 -8.81 11.21 -11.14
C VAL A 144 -7.70 10.48 -11.91
N ASP A 145 -6.79 9.79 -11.22
CA ASP A 145 -5.81 8.88 -11.85
C ASP A 145 -6.47 7.86 -12.78
N ASN A 146 -7.68 7.39 -12.47
CA ASN A 146 -8.40 6.44 -13.32
C ASN A 146 -8.96 7.08 -14.60
N LEU A 147 -9.06 8.42 -14.66
CA LEU A 147 -9.52 9.16 -15.84
C LEU A 147 -8.37 9.42 -16.83
N PHE A 148 -7.15 9.58 -16.32
CA PHE A 148 -5.95 9.80 -17.14
C PHE A 148 -5.19 8.51 -17.49
N GLY A 149 -5.56 7.38 -16.88
CA GLY A 149 -5.10 6.05 -17.29
C GLY A 149 -5.75 5.60 -18.59
N THR A 150 -5.37 6.20 -19.70
CA THR A 150 -5.57 5.64 -21.05
C THR A 150 -4.25 5.00 -21.50
N GLU A 151 -4.28 3.67 -21.66
CA GLU A 151 -3.50 2.89 -22.64
C GLU A 151 -2.05 2.42 -22.35
N GLU A 152 -1.48 2.53 -21.15
CA GLU A 152 -0.11 1.99 -20.89
C GLU A 152 -0.03 0.77 -19.94
N ASP A 153 -1.15 0.18 -19.53
CA ASP A 153 -1.19 -1.18 -18.98
C ASP A 153 -2.01 -2.07 -19.94
N ASP A 154 -1.52 -2.22 -21.18
CA ASP A 154 -1.78 -3.39 -22.01
C ASP A 154 -0.64 -4.37 -21.73
N ASP A 155 -0.83 -5.31 -20.81
CA ASP A 155 -0.04 -6.52 -20.81
C ASP A 155 -0.39 -7.26 -22.09
N GLY A 156 0.41 -6.98 -23.13
CA GLY A 156 0.22 -7.39 -24.50
C GLY A 156 -0.51 -8.71 -24.64
N GLU A 157 -1.61 -8.65 -25.40
CA GLU A 157 -2.11 -9.79 -26.15
C GLU A 157 -0.98 -10.35 -27.01
N ASP A 158 -0.18 -11.23 -26.42
CA ASP A 158 0.56 -12.25 -27.14
C ASP A 158 -0.46 -13.34 -27.52
N ASP A 159 -0.93 -13.15 -28.73
CA ASP A 159 -1.81 -13.96 -29.57
C ASP A 159 -1.31 -15.43 -29.74
N PRO A 160 -1.92 -16.23 -30.62
CA PRO A 160 -2.74 -17.40 -30.36
C PRO A 160 -2.03 -18.68 -30.86
N TRP A 161 -1.54 -19.52 -29.97
CA TRP A 161 -1.01 -20.84 -30.34
C TRP A 161 -1.93 -21.86 -29.67
N GLU A 162 -2.97 -22.41 -30.33
CA GLU A 162 -2.85 -23.30 -31.49
C GLU A 162 -1.55 -24.12 -31.45
N GLU A 163 -1.47 -25.01 -30.46
CA GLU A 163 -0.67 -26.23 -30.55
C GLU A 163 -1.57 -27.43 -30.20
N ASP A 164 -2.54 -27.68 -31.10
CA ASP A 164 -2.97 -29.05 -31.38
C ASP A 164 -1.86 -29.72 -32.18
N SER A 165 -0.90 -30.34 -31.49
CA SER A 165 -0.12 -31.47 -32.02
C SER A 165 0.93 -31.91 -31.00
N SER A 166 0.69 -33.05 -30.35
CA SER A 166 1.55 -34.24 -30.51
C SER A 166 1.30 -35.27 -29.39
N ASP A 167 0.29 -36.12 -29.59
CA ASP A 167 0.40 -37.54 -29.26
C ASP A 167 0.06 -38.25 -30.58
N GLY A 168 1.03 -38.61 -31.40
CA GLY A 168 1.86 -39.78 -31.15
C GLY A 168 1.20 -40.97 -31.84
N GLU A 169 1.63 -41.23 -33.08
CA GLU A 169 1.74 -42.57 -33.70
C GLU A 169 0.39 -43.32 -33.87
N HIS A 170 -0.08 -43.63 -35.09
CA HIS A 170 0.42 -44.75 -35.85
C HIS A 170 0.07 -44.65 -37.35
N GLU A 171 1.09 -44.96 -38.13
CA GLU A 171 1.08 -45.32 -39.54
C GLU A 171 0.02 -46.37 -39.90
N GLU A 172 -0.82 -46.09 -40.90
CA GLU A 172 -1.48 -47.16 -41.67
C GLU A 172 -1.50 -46.78 -43.16
N ALA A 173 -0.38 -47.13 -43.80
CA ALA A 173 -0.31 -47.27 -45.24
C ALA A 173 -1.37 -48.27 -45.72
N ARG A 174 -2.19 -47.86 -46.68
CA ARG A 174 -3.00 -48.79 -47.47
C ARG A 174 -2.10 -49.61 -48.38
N PRO A 175 -2.26 -50.95 -48.39
CA PRO A 175 -2.21 -51.67 -49.64
C PRO A 175 -3.50 -52.46 -49.91
N ALA A 176 -3.70 -52.74 -51.20
CA ALA A 176 -4.84 -53.44 -51.76
C ALA A 176 -4.65 -54.98 -51.73
N GLY A 177 -5.77 -55.71 -51.65
CA GLY A 177 -5.89 -57.18 -51.87
C GLY A 177 -5.31 -58.04 -50.73
N ASP A 178 -5.70 -59.30 -50.48
CA ASP A 178 -6.66 -60.26 -51.02
C ASP A 178 -6.61 -61.51 -50.11
N GLY A 179 -7.76 -62.17 -49.85
CA GLY A 179 -7.85 -63.47 -49.12
C GLY A 179 -7.50 -63.39 -47.62
N GLY A 180 -7.98 -64.21 -46.69
CA GLY A 180 -8.82 -65.40 -46.68
C GLY A 180 -8.64 -66.08 -45.29
N TRP A 181 -9.75 -66.57 -44.72
CA TRP A 181 -9.85 -67.68 -43.75
C TRP A 181 -9.33 -67.55 -42.28
N HIS A 182 -10.32 -67.65 -41.37
CA HIS A 182 -10.45 -68.57 -40.22
C HIS A 182 -9.69 -68.37 -38.87
N SER A 183 -10.50 -68.64 -37.82
CA SER A 183 -10.19 -69.31 -36.54
C SER A 183 -9.92 -68.50 -35.27
N ASP A 184 -10.97 -68.48 -34.43
CA ASP A 184 -11.03 -69.06 -33.08
C ASP A 184 -10.21 -68.49 -31.89
N ALA A 185 -11.00 -68.17 -30.86
CA ALA A 185 -10.88 -68.66 -29.48
C ALA A 185 -10.07 -67.88 -28.42
N ALA A 186 -10.84 -67.52 -27.38
CA ALA A 186 -10.61 -67.77 -25.96
C ALA A 186 -9.71 -66.84 -25.12
N GLY A 187 -10.35 -66.21 -24.12
CA GLY A 187 -10.16 -66.68 -22.73
C GLY A 187 -9.59 -65.70 -21.70
N GLN A 188 -10.43 -65.38 -20.69
CA GLN A 188 -10.13 -65.29 -19.23
C GLN A 188 -9.09 -64.25 -18.75
N GLY A 189 -9.28 -63.47 -17.68
CA GLY A 189 -10.29 -63.39 -16.64
C GLY A 189 -9.66 -62.88 -15.32
N ARG A 190 -10.43 -62.11 -14.52
CA ARG A 190 -10.31 -61.86 -13.05
C ARG A 190 -9.06 -61.08 -12.59
N GLY A 191 -9.08 -60.19 -11.58
CA GLY A 191 -10.08 -59.73 -10.61
C GLY A 191 -9.40 -59.09 -9.39
N ALA A 192 -10.13 -58.23 -8.67
CA ALA A 192 -10.00 -57.81 -7.25
C ALA A 192 -8.74 -57.01 -6.81
N ALA A 193 -8.70 -56.21 -5.74
CA ALA A 193 -9.60 -55.41 -4.89
C ALA A 193 -8.80 -55.06 -3.59
N GLY A 194 -9.11 -53.93 -2.95
CA GLY A 194 -8.73 -53.60 -1.54
C GLY A 194 -7.69 -52.47 -1.45
N GLN A 195 -7.98 -51.22 -1.05
CA GLN A 195 -8.66 -50.61 0.12
C GLN A 195 -8.01 -50.83 1.49
N GLY A 196 -7.82 -49.71 2.19
CA GLY A 196 -7.52 -49.58 3.63
C GLY A 196 -6.29 -48.69 3.87
N GLY A 197 -6.34 -47.46 4.38
CA GLY A 197 -7.29 -46.86 5.33
C GLY A 197 -6.62 -46.77 6.71
N GLY A 198 -6.23 -45.57 7.14
CA GLY A 198 -5.67 -45.33 8.48
C GLY A 198 -5.87 -43.86 8.90
N PRO A 199 -6.60 -43.57 10.00
CA PRO A 199 -6.93 -42.22 10.42
C PRO A 199 -5.95 -41.67 11.45
N GLY A 200 -5.83 -40.33 11.47
CA GLY A 200 -5.09 -39.59 12.49
C GLY A 200 -5.85 -39.43 13.81
N ARG A 201 -5.07 -39.16 14.85
CA ARG A 201 -5.21 -38.05 15.80
C ARG A 201 -3.94 -37.95 16.63
#